data_AF-H1Z223-F1
#
_entry.id   AF-H1Z223-F1
#
_cell.length_a   1.000
_cell.length_b   1.000
_cell.length_c   1.000
_cell.angle_alpha   90.00
_cell.angle_beta   90.00
_cell.angle_gamma   90.00
#
_symmetry.space_group_name_H-M   'P 1'
#
loop_
_entity.id
_entity.type
_entity.pdbx_description
1 polymer ?
#
loop_
_entity_poly.entity_id
_entity_poly.type
_entity_poly.pdbx_seq_one_letter_code
_entity_poly.pdbx_strand_id
1 'polypeptide(L)' 'MTIPENESRCEFCGKDAIGIQILGCCKQVVCEEHAEKILKEMKPGERKEWGACYYVRY' A
#
# COMPACT_ATOMS: atom_id res chain seq x y z
N MET A 1 -11.33 -3.52 13.86
CA MET A 1 -10.78 -2.51 12.94
C MET A 1 -11.25 -2.90 11.54
N THR A 2 -12.29 -2.26 11.04
CA THR A 2 -12.87 -2.49 9.72
C THR A 2 -11.99 -1.79 8.68
N ILE A 3 -11.29 -2.57 7.85
CA ILE A 3 -10.58 -2.05 6.67
C ILE A 3 -11.67 -1.61 5.68
N PRO A 4 -11.76 -0.32 5.28
CA PRO A 4 -12.76 0.13 4.32
C PRO A 4 -12.59 -0.62 2.99
N GLU A 5 -13.71 -1.06 2.40
CA GLU A 5 -13.77 -1.88 1.16
C GLU A 5 -13.04 -1.27 -0.05
N ASN A 6 -12.72 0.03 0.00
CA ASN A 6 -12.01 0.74 -1.08
C ASN A 6 -10.49 0.57 -1.04
N GLU A 7 -9.96 -0.11 -0.02
CA GLU A 7 -8.52 -0.40 0.14
C GLU A 7 -8.12 -1.74 -0.48
N SER A 8 -9.05 -2.48 -1.08
CA SER A 8 -8.82 -3.80 -1.68
C SER A 8 -8.37 -3.75 -3.14
N ARG A 9 -8.45 -2.58 -3.82
CA ARG A 9 -8.12 -2.44 -5.24
C ARG A 9 -7.11 -1.33 -5.50
N CYS A 10 -6.22 -1.58 -6.44
CA CYS A 10 -5.21 -0.65 -6.91
C CYS A 10 -5.89 0.55 -7.59
N GLU A 11 -5.53 1.75 -7.16
CA GLU A 11 -6.09 3.00 -7.70
C GLU A 11 -5.68 3.26 -9.16
N PHE A 12 -4.61 2.60 -9.64
CA PHE A 12 -4.09 2.79 -11.00
C PHE A 12 -4.71 1.85 -12.03
N CYS A 13 -4.94 0.59 -11.68
CA CYS A 13 -5.36 -0.44 -12.64
C CYS A 13 -6.54 -1.30 -12.17
N GLY A 14 -7.04 -1.10 -10.96
CA GLY A 14 -8.20 -1.81 -10.42
C GLY A 14 -7.97 -3.27 -10.02
N LYS A 15 -6.74 -3.81 -10.18
CA LYS A 15 -6.34 -5.14 -9.67
C LYS A 15 -6.34 -5.17 -8.15
N ASP A 16 -6.30 -6.36 -7.54
CA ASP A 16 -6.17 -6.51 -6.09
C ASP A 16 -4.94 -5.75 -5.56
N ALA A 17 -5.21 -4.89 -4.59
CA ALA A 17 -4.18 -4.14 -3.91
C ALA A 17 -3.44 -5.06 -2.95
N ILE A 18 -2.12 -4.92 -2.93
CA ILE A 18 -1.27 -5.65 -2.00
C ILE A 18 -1.01 -4.84 -0.73
N GLY A 19 -1.33 -3.56 -0.76
CA GLY A 19 -1.04 -2.64 0.33
C GLY A 19 -1.22 -1.18 -0.06
N ILE A 20 -0.76 -0.33 0.86
CA ILE A 20 -0.81 1.13 0.78
C ILE A 20 0.61 1.64 0.85
N GLN A 21 0.94 2.60 -0.01
CA GLN A 21 2.12 3.43 0.11
C GLN A 21 1.69 4.88 0.29
N ILE A 22 2.26 5.55 1.27
CA ILE A 22 2.08 6.96 1.57
C ILE A 22 3.42 7.62 1.37
N LEU A 23 3.50 8.51 0.39
CA LEU A 23 4.72 9.22 0.03
C LEU A 23 4.51 10.70 0.37
N GLY A 24 4.87 11.08 1.60
CA GLY A 24 4.59 12.42 2.10
C GLY A 24 3.10 12.62 2.40
N CYS A 25 2.46 13.53 1.68
CA CYS A 25 1.02 13.81 1.84
C CYS A 25 0.10 12.92 0.99
N CYS A 26 0.67 12.16 0.04
CA CYS A 26 -0.11 11.38 -0.90
C CYS A 26 -0.22 9.92 -0.44
N LYS A 27 -1.44 9.46 -0.15
CA LYS A 27 -1.76 8.05 0.08
C LYS A 27 -2.14 7.40 -1.25
N GLN A 28 -1.61 6.21 -1.52
CA GLN A 28 -1.89 5.42 -2.71
C GLN A 28 -2.07 3.94 -2.36
N VAL A 29 -3.19 3.35 -2.79
CA VAL A 29 -3.48 1.92 -2.70
C VAL A 29 -3.05 1.25 -3.99
N VAL A 30 -2.14 0.29 -3.91
CA VAL A 30 -1.37 -0.21 -5.05
C VAL A 30 -1.33 -1.73 -5.12
N CYS A 31 -1.35 -2.28 -6.33
CA CYS A 31 -1.10 -3.70 -6.59
C CYS A 31 0.41 -3.99 -6.72
N GLU A 32 0.77 -5.26 -6.87
CA GLU A 32 2.17 -5.68 -7.01
C GLU A 32 2.92 -5.00 -8.16
N GLU A 33 2.25 -4.63 -9.25
CA GLU A 33 2.91 -3.95 -10.37
C GLU A 33 3.21 -2.48 -10.05
N HIS A 34 2.25 -1.77 -9.46
CA HIS A 34 2.33 -0.32 -9.17
C HIS A 34 2.97 0.01 -7.82
N ALA A 35 3.16 -0.98 -6.96
CA ALA A 35 3.80 -0.79 -5.68
C ALA A 35 5.29 -0.46 -5.81
N GLU A 36 5.79 0.35 -4.87
CA GLU A 36 7.22 0.56 -4.68
C GLU A 36 7.92 -0.75 -4.29
N LYS A 37 9.19 -0.89 -4.66
CA LYS A 37 9.99 -2.09 -4.39
C LYS A 37 9.96 -2.49 -2.91
N ILE A 38 10.03 -1.49 -2.02
CA ILE A 38 9.96 -1.68 -0.56
C ILE A 38 8.69 -2.40 -0.14
N LEU A 39 7.52 -2.01 -0.69
CA LEU A 39 6.23 -2.63 -0.36
C LEU A 39 6.11 -4.06 -0.91
N LYS A 40 6.78 -4.36 -2.03
CA LYS A 40 6.85 -5.73 -2.58
C LYS A 40 7.71 -6.66 -1.72
N GLU A 41 8.78 -6.13 -1.14
CA GLU A 41 9.71 -6.87 -0.29
C GLU A 41 9.22 -7.01 1.17
N MET A 42 8.16 -6.29 1.55
CA MET A 42 7.51 -6.42 2.86
C MET A 42 6.66 -7.68 2.94
N LYS A 43 6.63 -8.31 4.12
CA LYS A 43 5.75 -9.45 4.40
C LYS A 43 4.30 -8.98 4.63
N PRO A 44 3.31 -9.83 4.35
CA PRO A 44 1.91 -9.56 4.67
C PRO A 44 1.72 -9.16 6.13
N GLY A 45 0.97 -8.09 6.37
CA GLY A 45 0.75 -7.50 7.69
C GLY A 45 1.90 -6.63 8.24
N GLU A 46 3.02 -6.48 7.52
CA GLU A 46 4.07 -5.54 7.93
C GLU A 46 3.69 -4.09 7.63
N ARG A 47 4.12 -3.19 8.51
CA ARG A 47 4.09 -1.74 8.31
C ARG A 47 5.47 -1.15 8.53
N LYS A 48 5.87 -0.22 7.66
CA LYS A 48 7.16 0.48 7.79
C LYS A 48 6.96 1.97 7.61
N GLU A 49 7.56 2.75 8.50
CA GLU A 49 7.50 4.20 8.53
C GLU A 49 8.91 4.82 8.46
N TRP A 50 9.06 5.83 7.61
CA TRP A 50 10.27 6.62 7.42
C TRP A 50 9.89 8.10 7.44
N GLY A 51 9.47 8.58 8.61
CA GLY A 51 9.02 9.96 8.79
C GLY A 51 7.76 10.25 8.01
N ALA A 52 7.87 11.00 6.92
CA ALA A 52 6.74 11.37 6.07
C ALA A 52 6.31 10.28 5.08
N CYS A 53 7.09 9.20 4.94
CA CYS A 53 6.75 8.07 4.07
C CYS A 53 6.33 6.85 4.89
N TYR A 54 5.23 6.20 4.51
CA TYR A 54 4.68 5.05 5.21
C TYR A 54 4.22 3.97 4.24
N TYR A 55 4.47 2.71 4.58
CA TYR A 55 4.09 1.56 3.77
C TYR A 55 3.33 0.56 4.64
N VAL A 56 2.21 0.06 4.13
CA VAL A 56 1.37 -0.97 4.77
C VAL A 56 1.20 -2.11 3.80
N ARG A 57 1.66 -3.30 4.17
CA ARG A 57 1.34 -4.53 3.45
C ARG A 57 0.15 -5.20 4.13
N TYR A 58 -0.87 -5.56 3.35
CA TYR A 58 -1.99 -6.36 3.86
C TYR A 58 -1.56 -7.79 4.13
#